data_AF-A0A3D5APT2-F1
#
_entry.id   AF-A0A3D5APT2-F1
#
_cell.length_a   1.000
_cell.length_b   1.000
_cell.length_c   1.000
_cell.angle_alpha   90.00
_cell.angle_beta   90.00
_cell.angle_gamma   90.00
#
_symmetry.space_group_name_H-M   'P 1'
#
loop_
_entity.id
_entity.type
_entity.pdbx_description
1 polymer ?
#
loop_
_entity_poly.entity_id
_entity_poly.type
_entity_poly.pdbx_seq_one_letter_code
_entity_poly.pdbx_strand_id
1 'polypeptide(L)' 'MTPMWYVVLSAVLFSIGAVGVLIRRNAIVLFMCIELMLNAANLALVTFSRING' A
#
# COMPACT_ATOMS: atom_id res chain seq x y z
N MET A 1 -2.49 -11.73 -17.07
CA MET A 1 -2.78 -11.19 -15.72
C MET A 1 -3.26 -9.76 -15.89
N THR A 2 -4.52 -9.45 -15.59
CA THR A 2 -5.07 -8.09 -15.76
C THR A 2 -4.45 -7.15 -14.72
N PRO A 3 -3.96 -5.95 -15.11
CA PRO A 3 -3.27 -5.04 -14.20
C PRO A 3 -4.17 -4.51 -13.08
N MET A 4 -5.49 -4.62 -13.24
CA MET A 4 -6.49 -4.26 -12.24
C MET A 4 -6.34 -5.02 -10.91
N TRP A 5 -5.86 -6.27 -10.93
CA TRP A 5 -5.60 -7.04 -9.70
C TRP A 5 -4.51 -6.40 -8.83
N TYR A 6 -3.49 -5.80 -9.44
CA TYR A 6 -2.42 -5.13 -8.70
C TYR A 6 -2.90 -3.82 -8.06
N VAL A 7 -3.83 -3.11 -8.73
CA VAL A 7 -4.47 -1.93 -8.12
C VAL A 7 -5.27 -2.33 -6.88
N VAL A 8 -6.10 -3.39 -6.98
CA VAL A 8 -6.87 -3.89 -5.83
C VAL A 8 -5.94 -4.36 -4.71
N LEU A 9 -4.87 -5.10 -5.03
CA LEU A 9 -3.88 -5.55 -4.06
C LEU A 9 -3.21 -4.37 -3.35
N SER A 10 -2.78 -3.35 -4.10
CA SER A 10 -2.15 -2.15 -3.53
C SER A 10 -3.11 -1.38 -2.61
N ALA A 11 -4.39 -1.25 -2.98
CA ALA A 11 -5.40 -0.62 -2.14
C ALA A 11 -5.59 -1.41 -0.82
N VAL A 12 -5.69 -2.74 -0.88
CA VAL A 12 -5.83 -3.60 0.31
C VAL A 12 -4.62 -3.46 1.24
N LEU A 13 -3.40 -3.53 0.70
CA LEU A 13 -2.17 -3.39 1.49
C LEU A 13 -2.06 -2.00 2.14
N PHE A 14 -2.44 -0.95 1.40
CA PHE A 14 -2.46 0.41 1.94
C PHE A 14 -3.49 0.55 3.08
N SER A 15 -4.70 0.00 2.92
CA SER A 15 -5.72 0.01 3.99
C SER A 15 -5.27 -0.76 5.23
N ILE A 16 -4.59 -1.89 5.09
CA ILE A 16 -4.02 -2.64 6.23
C ILE A 16 -2.98 -1.79 6.96
N GLY A 17 -2.08 -1.13 6.21
CA GLY A 17 -1.11 -0.20 6.79
C GLY A 17 -1.77 0.98 7.51
N ALA A 18 -2.83 1.57 6.93
CA ALA A 18 -3.58 2.68 7.52
C ALA A 18 -4.28 2.27 8.81
N VAL A 19 -4.94 1.11 8.83
CA VAL A 19 -5.53 0.53 10.04
C VAL A 19 -4.45 0.27 11.10
N GLY A 20 -3.29 -0.22 10.70
CA GLY A 20 -2.14 -0.41 11.57
C GLY A 20 -1.67 0.90 12.23
N VAL A 21 -1.59 2.00 11.48
CA VAL A 21 -1.23 3.32 12.00
C VAL A 21 -2.25 3.84 13.03
N LEU A 22 -3.54 3.62 12.80
CA LEU A 22 -4.61 4.09 13.70
C LEU A 22 -4.67 3.31 15.02
N ILE A 23 -4.35 2.01 15.01
CA ILE A 23 -4.52 1.13 16.18
C ILE A 23 -3.25 1.05 17.03
N ARG A 24 -2.06 1.21 16.42
CA ARG A 24 -0.80 0.92 17.11
C ARG A 24 -0.28 2.16 17.85
N ARG A 25 -0.07 2.01 19.17
CA ARG A 25 0.58 3.05 20.00
C ARG A 25 2.11 2.97 20.02
N ASN A 26 2.70 1.90 19.47
CA ASN A 26 4.15 1.74 19.43
C ASN A 26 4.72 2.45 18.19
N ALA A 27 5.62 3.42 18.42
CA ALA A 27 6.25 4.21 17.35
C ALA A 27 6.98 3.34 16.31
N ILE A 28 7.66 2.27 16.74
CA ILE A 28 8.38 1.35 15.82
C ILE A 28 7.39 0.67 14.86
N VAL A 29 6.26 0.20 15.38
CA VAL A 29 5.22 -0.46 14.56
C VAL A 29 4.55 0.55 13.64
N LEU A 30 4.36 1.79 14.09
CA LEU A 30 3.84 2.86 13.26
C LEU A 30 4.77 3.13 12.05
N PHE A 31 6.09 3.15 12.25
CA PHE A 31 7.05 3.24 11.14
C PHE A 31 6.96 2.05 10.18
N MET A 32 6.88 0.81 10.68
CA MET A 32 6.68 -0.37 9.82
C MET A 32 5.39 -0.30 9.00
N CYS A 33 4.29 0.18 9.60
CA CYS A 33 3.03 0.39 8.88
C CYS A 33 3.16 1.47 7.79
N ILE A 34 3.94 2.52 8.04
CA ILE A 34 4.24 3.55 7.04
C ILE A 34 5.07 2.97 5.89
N GLU A 35 6.10 2.17 6.16
CA GLU A 35 6.87 1.49 5.12
C GLU A 35 6.00 0.56 4.26
N LEU A 36 5.06 -0.16 4.88
CA LEU A 36 4.09 -0.98 4.18
C LEU A 36 3.18 -0.14 3.27
N MET A 37 2.64 0.98 3.77
CA MET A 37 1.82 1.90 2.98
C MET A 37 2.59 2.50 1.80
N LEU A 38 3.85 2.88 2.00
CA LEU A 38 4.71 3.41 0.94
C LEU A 38 5.00 2.35 -0.14
N ASN A 39 5.23 1.09 0.25
CA ASN A 39 5.37 -0.01 -0.71
C ASN A 39 4.08 -0.25 -1.51
N ALA A 40 2.93 -0.19 -0.85
CA ALA A 40 1.63 -0.30 -1.53
C ALA A 40 1.40 0.85 -2.52
N ALA A 41 1.72 2.09 -2.14
CA ALA A 41 1.62 3.26 -3.03
C ALA A 41 2.55 3.11 -4.25
N ASN A 42 3.79 2.64 -4.07
CA ASN A 42 4.70 2.36 -5.19
C ASN A 42 4.13 1.30 -6.14
N LEU A 43 3.52 0.23 -5.62
CA LEU A 43 2.87 -0.79 -6.45
C LEU A 43 1.71 -0.19 -7.26
N ALA A 44 0.90 0.68 -6.66
CA ALA A 44 -0.16 1.40 -7.38
C ALA A 44 0.42 2.27 -8.51
N LEU A 45 1.45 3.06 -8.23
CA LEU A 45 2.10 3.94 -9.21
C LEU A 45 2.69 3.16 -10.40
N VAL A 46 3.42 2.07 -10.14
CA VAL A 46 3.96 1.20 -11.19
C VAL A 46 2.85 0.57 -12.02
N THR A 47 1.76 0.14 -11.38
CA THR A 47 0.60 -0.43 -12.07
C THR A 47 -0.09 0.61 -12.95
N PHE A 48 -0.28 1.83 -12.47
CA PHE A 48 -0.83 2.92 -13.27
C PHE A 48 0.08 3.32 -14.43
N SER A 49 1.40 3.35 -14.21
CA SER A 49 2.39 3.56 -15.27
C SER A 49 2.35 2.46 -16.32
N ARG A 50 1.99 1.23 -15.96
CA ARG A 50 1.86 0.09 -16.87
C ARG A 50 0.53 0.09 -17.65
N ILE A 51 -0.52 0.72 -17.10
CA ILE A 51 -1.84 0.84 -17.74
C ILE A 51 -1.88 2.04 -18.69
N ASN A 52 -1.26 3.16 -18.30
CA ASN A 52 -1.34 4.45 -19.04
C ASN A 52 -0.08 4.78 -19.85
N GLY A 53 1.03 4.07 -19.63
CA GLY A 53 2.25 4.17 -20.42
C GLY A 53 2.30 3.09 -21.48
#